data_AF-A0A932CDY4-F1
#
_entry.id   AF-A0A932CDY4-F1
#
_cell.length_a   1.000
_cell.length_b   1.000
_cell.length_c   1.000
_cell.angle_alpha   90.00
_cell.angle_beta   90.00
_cell.angle_gamma   90.00
#
_symmetry.space_group_name_H-M   'P 1'
#
loop_
_entity.id
_entity.type
_entity.pdbx_description
1 polymer ?
#
loop_
_entity_poly.entity_id
_entity_poly.type
_entity_poly.pdbx_seq_one_letter_code
_entity_poly.pdbx_strand_id
1 'polypeptide(L)'
;MWCIHDTIELEKRGVPTATFATDLFAHLARFIAGSKGLPDLPLIIVPHPVGGIPADKAKAKADHVIDEIVRLLTEPREKLIAEQKAKAALHKTS
;
A
#
# COMPACT_ATOMS: atom_id res chain seq x y z
N MET A 1 -13.89 -3.46 -0.79
CA MET A 1 -13.07 -2.24 -0.81
C MET A 1 -12.75 -1.90 -2.26
N TRP A 2 -13.44 -0.90 -2.83
CA TRP A 2 -13.35 -0.57 -4.27
C TRP A 2 -11.97 -0.09 -4.69
N CYS A 3 -11.29 0.73 -3.87
CA CYS A 3 -9.95 1.23 -4.18
C CYS A 3 -8.92 0.10 -4.42
N ILE A 4 -8.98 -1.00 -3.66
CA ILE A 4 -8.08 -2.15 -3.86
C ILE A 4 -8.39 -2.85 -5.18
N HIS A 5 -9.67 -2.94 -5.57
CA HIS A 5 -10.03 -3.49 -6.87
C HIS A 5 -9.47 -2.65 -8.01
N ASP A 6 -9.64 -1.33 -7.95
CA ASP A 6 -9.16 -0.40 -8.98
C ASP A 6 -7.64 -0.44 -9.10
N THR A 7 -6.95 -0.47 -7.95
CA THR A 7 -5.48 -0.63 -7.87
C THR A 7 -5.04 -1.86 -8.67
N ILE A 8 -5.68 -3.01 -8.42
CA ILE A 8 -5.32 -4.27 -9.06
C ILE A 8 -5.55 -4.23 -10.57
N GLU A 9 -6.67 -3.64 -11.01
CA GLU A 9 -6.97 -3.54 -12.44
C GLU A 9 -6.05 -2.57 -13.19
N LEU A 10 -5.60 -1.48 -12.54
CA LEU A 10 -4.59 -0.57 -13.09
C LEU A 10 -3.21 -1.24 -13.18
N GLU A 11 -2.79 -1.93 -12.13
CA GLU A 11 -1.51 -2.63 -12.07
C GLU A 11 -1.40 -3.74 -13.12
N LYS A 12 -2.49 -4.50 -13.36
CA LYS A 12 -2.55 -5.50 -14.44
C LYS A 12 -2.36 -4.89 -15.83
N ARG A 13 -2.67 -3.60 -16.00
CA ARG A 13 -2.51 -2.86 -17.26
C ARG A 13 -1.15 -2.16 -17.36
N GLY A 14 -0.26 -2.37 -16.39
CA GLY A 14 1.05 -1.74 -16.35
C GLY A 14 1.02 -0.27 -15.93
N VAL A 15 -0.07 0.19 -15.30
CA VAL A 15 -0.17 1.54 -14.72
C VAL A 15 0.26 1.46 -13.25
N PRO A 16 1.36 2.11 -12.85
CA PRO A 16 1.79 2.12 -11.45
C PRO A 16 0.76 2.79 -10.54
N THR A 17 0.58 2.23 -9.35
CA THR A 17 -0.35 2.73 -8.34
C THR A 17 0.30 2.82 -6.96
N ALA A 18 -0.17 3.79 -6.17
CA ALA A 18 0.21 3.96 -4.78
C ALA A 18 -1.05 3.95 -3.92
N THR A 19 -1.35 2.80 -3.33
CA THR A 19 -2.56 2.60 -2.54
C THR A 19 -2.23 2.60 -1.06
N PHE A 20 -2.91 3.45 -0.31
CA PHE A 20 -2.77 3.52 1.13
C PHE A 20 -4.08 3.20 1.85
N ALA A 21 -3.96 2.70 3.07
CA ALA A 21 -5.08 2.41 3.95
C ALA A 21 -4.68 2.74 5.39
N THR A 22 -5.66 2.93 6.27
CA THR A 22 -5.33 3.01 7.69
C THR A 22 -5.02 1.61 8.25
N ASP A 23 -4.24 1.54 9.33
CA ASP A 23 -3.94 0.31 10.08
C ASP A 23 -5.18 -0.56 10.38
N LEU A 24 -6.31 0.06 10.74
CA LEU A 24 -7.60 -0.60 10.97
C LEU A 24 -8.06 -1.47 9.78
N PHE A 25 -7.68 -1.12 8.56
CA PHE A 25 -8.06 -1.81 7.33
C PHE A 25 -6.91 -2.61 6.69
N ALA A 26 -5.72 -2.62 7.29
CA ALA A 26 -4.53 -3.26 6.70
C ALA A 26 -4.75 -4.77 6.43
N HIS A 27 -5.36 -5.48 7.38
CA HIS A 27 -5.66 -6.91 7.22
C HIS A 27 -6.64 -7.16 6.07
N LEU A 28 -7.73 -6.39 6.01
CA LEU A 28 -8.74 -6.51 4.97
C LEU A 28 -8.16 -6.17 3.59
N ALA A 29 -7.34 -5.13 3.48
CA ALA A 29 -6.69 -4.74 2.24
C ALA A 29 -5.78 -5.86 1.70
N ARG A 30 -4.95 -6.46 2.56
CA ARG A 30 -4.09 -7.61 2.20
C ARG A 30 -4.91 -8.83 1.81
N PHE A 31 -5.97 -9.14 2.54
CA PHE A 31 -6.86 -10.26 2.23
C PHE A 31 -7.48 -10.12 0.82
N ILE A 32 -8.02 -8.95 0.49
CA ILE A 32 -8.61 -8.69 -0.83
C ILE A 32 -7.55 -8.74 -1.92
N ALA A 33 -6.36 -8.17 -1.69
CA ALA A 33 -5.26 -8.19 -2.64
C ALA A 33 -4.82 -9.63 -2.98
N GLY A 34 -4.64 -10.47 -1.95
CA GLY A 34 -4.35 -11.89 -2.11
C GLY A 34 -5.46 -12.65 -2.85
N SER A 35 -6.72 -12.44 -2.47
CA SER A 35 -7.87 -13.09 -3.12
C SER A 35 -8.02 -12.72 -4.61
N LYS A 36 -7.51 -11.55 -5.02
CA LYS A 36 -7.56 -11.05 -6.40
C LYS A 36 -6.28 -11.30 -7.20
N GLY A 37 -5.32 -12.06 -6.65
CA GLY A 37 -4.11 -12.50 -7.35
C GLY A 37 -2.92 -11.55 -7.30
N LEU A 38 -2.95 -10.52 -6.45
CA LEU A 38 -1.81 -9.62 -6.20
C LEU A 38 -1.47 -9.59 -4.69
N PRO A 39 -0.99 -10.69 -4.10
CA PRO A 39 -0.61 -10.72 -2.67
C PRO A 39 0.55 -9.78 -2.34
N ASP A 40 1.41 -9.49 -3.34
CA ASP A 40 2.57 -8.61 -3.20
C ASP A 40 2.24 -7.14 -3.54
N LEU A 41 0.95 -6.77 -3.56
CA LEU A 41 0.53 -5.39 -3.82
C LEU A 41 1.15 -4.45 -2.75
N PRO A 42 1.94 -3.44 -3.16
CA PRO A 42 2.48 -2.50 -2.20
C PRO A 42 1.34 -1.66 -1.60
N LEU A 43 1.15 -1.80 -0.29
CA LEU A 43 0.16 -1.06 0.48
C LEU A 43 0.87 -0.19 1.52
N ILE A 44 0.62 1.11 1.45
CA ILE A 44 1.10 2.07 2.44
C ILE A 44 0.10 2.08 3.60
N ILE A 45 0.57 1.81 4.80
CA ILE A 45 -0.29 1.76 5.98
C ILE A 45 -0.01 2.99 6.84
N VAL A 46 -1.04 3.81 7.05
CA VAL A 46 -0.97 5.00 7.93
C VAL A 46 -1.77 4.75 9.22
N PRO A 47 -1.42 5.37 10.36
CA PRO A 47 -2.21 5.19 11.57
C PRO A 47 -3.63 5.75 11.40
N HIS A 48 -4.65 5.05 11.89
CA HIS A 48 -6.00 5.61 12.01
C HIS A 48 -6.04 6.69 13.12
N PRO A 49 -6.94 7.69 13.06
CA PRO A 49 -7.76 8.10 11.92
C PRO A 49 -7.00 9.01 10.94
N VAL A 50 -7.58 9.17 9.74
CA VAL A 50 -7.13 10.15 8.72
C VAL A 50 -8.11 11.32 8.55
N GLY A 51 -9.37 11.14 8.96
CA GLY A 51 -10.40 12.17 8.98
C GLY A 51 -10.79 12.55 10.41
N GLY A 52 -11.41 13.72 10.59
CA GLY A 52 -11.79 14.22 11.91
C GLY A 52 -10.59 14.63 12.78
N ILE A 53 -9.41 14.84 12.16
CA ILE A 53 -8.20 15.30 12.83
C ILE A 53 -7.85 16.73 12.41
N PRO A 54 -7.12 17.48 13.26
CA PRO A 54 -6.53 18.76 12.88
C PRO A 54 -5.69 18.67 11.60
N ALA A 55 -5.69 19.74 10.81
CA ALA A 55 -5.06 19.77 9.49
C ALA A 55 -3.53 19.58 9.55
N ASP A 56 -2.88 20.07 10.60
CA ASP A 56 -1.45 19.86 10.88
C ASP A 56 -1.12 18.37 11.11
N LYS A 57 -2.00 17.65 11.82
CA LYS A 57 -1.83 16.20 12.02
C LYS A 57 -2.08 15.41 10.73
N ALA A 58 -3.04 15.82 9.91
CA ALA A 58 -3.25 15.24 8.60
C ALA A 58 -2.03 15.46 7.69
N LYS A 59 -1.48 16.67 7.70
CA LYS A 59 -0.26 17.01 6.96
C LYS A 59 0.94 16.19 7.43
N ALA A 60 1.17 16.07 8.74
CA ALA A 60 2.25 15.25 9.27
C ALA A 60 2.15 13.77 8.84
N LYS A 61 0.94 13.22 8.76
CA LYS A 61 0.73 11.86 8.21
C LYS A 61 1.08 11.79 6.73
N ALA A 62 0.71 12.79 5.93
CA ALA A 62 1.05 12.84 4.51
C ALA A 62 2.57 12.99 4.30
N ASP A 63 3.21 13.89 5.04
CA ASP A 63 4.67 14.12 4.99
C ASP A 63 5.44 12.85 5.33
N HIS A 64 4.91 12.00 6.22
CA HIS A 64 5.55 10.73 6.58
C HIS A 64 5.55 9.68 5.46
N VAL A 65 4.60 9.75 4.52
CA VAL A 65 4.42 8.70 3.50
C VAL A 65 4.68 9.17 2.07
N ILE A 66 4.88 10.48 1.87
CA ILE A 66 5.00 11.05 0.51
C ILE A 66 6.17 10.45 -0.27
N ASP A 67 7.31 10.23 0.37
CA ASP A 67 8.48 9.62 -0.27
C ASP A 67 8.19 8.18 -0.69
N GLU A 68 7.44 7.43 0.11
CA GLU A 68 7.02 6.07 -0.24
C GLU A 68 6.03 6.09 -1.41
N ILE A 69 5.08 7.03 -1.45
CA ILE A 69 4.16 7.23 -2.58
C ILE A 69 4.94 7.48 -3.87
N VAL A 70 5.86 8.45 -3.85
CA VAL A 70 6.69 8.77 -5.02
C VAL A 70 7.45 7.54 -5.47
N ARG A 71 8.10 6.84 -4.53
CA ARG A 71 8.85 5.61 -4.81
C ARG A 71 8.00 4.53 -5.50
N LEU A 72 6.78 4.29 -5.04
CA LEU A 72 5.87 3.31 -5.67
C LEU A 72 5.46 3.69 -7.09
N LEU A 73 5.42 4.98 -7.41
CA LEU A 73 5.01 5.47 -8.72
C LEU A 73 6.18 5.60 -9.71
N THR A 74 7.42 5.69 -9.24
CA THR A 74 8.59 5.96 -10.10
C THR A 74 9.58 4.79 -10.22
N GLU A 75 9.60 3.84 -9.28
CA GLU A 75 10.53 2.72 -9.31
C GLU A 75 10.02 1.54 -10.16
N PRO A 76 10.93 0.74 -10.76
CA PRO A 76 10.55 -0.46 -11.50
C PRO A 76 9.77 -1.46 -10.64
N ARG A 77 8.72 -2.03 -11.21
CA ARG A 77 7.81 -2.92 -10.49
C ARG A 77 8.49 -4.20 -10.01
N GLU A 78 9.45 -4.72 -10.79
CA GLU A 78 10.19 -5.94 -10.47
C GLU A 78 10.99 -5.77 -9.17
N LYS A 79 11.59 -4.59 -8.98
CA LYS A 79 12.32 -4.24 -7.76
C LYS A 79 11.38 -4.20 -6.56
N LEU A 80 10.23 -3.54 -6.70
CA LEU A 80 9.24 -3.42 -5.62
C LEU A 80 8.67 -4.80 -5.21
N ILE A 81 8.39 -5.68 -6.18
CA ILE A 81 7.92 -7.05 -5.90
C ILE A 81 8.99 -7.85 -5.15
N ALA A 82 10.25 -7.77 -5.57
CA ALA A 82 11.34 -8.48 -4.91
C ALA A 82 11.50 -8.06 -3.44
N GLU A 83 11.41 -6.76 -3.15
CA GLU A 83 11.45 -6.23 -1.79
C GLU A 83 10.26 -6.70 -0.93
N GLN A 84 9.04 -6.70 -1.50
CA GLN A 84 7.85 -7.15 -0.76
C GLN A 84 7.90 -8.64 -0.44
N LYS A 85 8.37 -9.47 -1.38
CA LYS A 85 8.61 -10.89 -1.15
C LYS A 85 9.65 -11.12 -0.06
N ALA A 86 10.73 -10.34 -0.04
CA ALA A 86 11.73 -10.39 1.03
C ALA A 86 11.11 -10.05 2.39
N LYS A 87 10.33 -8.96 2.48
CA LYS A 87 9.60 -8.57 3.71
C LYS A 87 8.62 -9.64 4.18
N ALA A 88 7.87 -10.26 3.26
CA ALA A 88 6.93 -11.32 3.58
C ALA A 88 7.61 -12.61 4.05
N ALA A 89 8.81 -12.91 3.54
CA ALA A 89 9.63 -14.05 4.01
C ALA A 89 10.13 -13.82 5.45
N LEU A 90 10.59 -12.61 5.77
CA LEU A 90 11.03 -12.23 7.12
C LEU A 90 9.91 -12.38 8.17
N HIS A 91 8.66 -12.07 7.83
CA HIS A 91 7.53 -12.11 8.76
C HIS A 91 6.95 -13.52 8.99
N LYS A 92 7.40 -14.54 8.24
CA LYS A 92 6.98 -15.96 8.40
C LYS A 92 7.91 -16.78 9.30
N THR A 93 9.01 -16.19 9.79
CA THR A 93 10.04 -16.87 10.59
C THR A 93 10.02 -16.43 12.07
N SER A 94 9.04 -15.64 12.49
CA SER A 94 8.80 -15.24 13.89
C SER A 94 7.45 -15.71 14.40
#